data_AF-A0A180EQZ7-F1
#
_entry.id   AF-A0A180EQZ7-F1
#
_cell.length_a   1.000
_cell.length_b   1.000
_cell.length_c   1.000
_cell.angle_alpha   90.00
_cell.angle_beta   90.00
_cell.angle_gamma   90.00
#
_symmetry.space_group_name_H-M   'P 1'
#
loop_
_entity.id
_entity.type
_entity.pdbx_description
1 polymer ?
#
loop_
_entity_poly.entity_id
_entity_poly.type
_entity_poly.pdbx_seq_one_letter_code
_entity_poly.pdbx_strand_id
1 'polypeptide(L)'
;MKNIPFSFVLDHLESLSPTVKALFGTHAIYAGNKIYLALRLKDKYPEDNGIWVGTEVAHHASLRAEFPALTPLNSIGIKKWLLLSDQAEDFEEVAYQLCLCILGEDERIGVVPKARKGRSSITRK
;
A
#
# COMPACT_ATOMS: atom_id res chain seq x y z
N MET A 1 -20.26 -10.26 -3.02
CA MET A 1 -19.10 -9.87 -2.19
C MET A 1 -18.01 -9.41 -3.13
N LYS A 2 -17.45 -8.20 -2.97
CA LYS A 2 -16.34 -7.75 -3.84
C LYS A 2 -15.12 -8.56 -3.43
N ASN A 3 -14.60 -9.39 -4.34
CA ASN A 3 -13.42 -10.21 -4.08
C ASN A 3 -12.20 -9.27 -4.02
N ILE A 4 -11.80 -8.89 -2.81
CA ILE A 4 -10.60 -8.08 -2.61
C ILE A 4 -9.42 -9.06 -2.65
N PRO A 5 -8.52 -8.95 -3.64
CA PRO A 5 -7.34 -9.81 -3.68
C PRO A 5 -6.47 -9.54 -2.46
N PHE A 6 -5.80 -10.56 -1.93
CA PHE A 6 -4.90 -10.43 -0.78
C PHE A 6 -5.56 -9.85 0.48
N SER A 7 -6.83 -10.19 0.74
CA SER A 7 -7.58 -9.64 1.87
C SER A 7 -7.00 -9.93 3.25
N PHE A 8 -6.11 -10.94 3.37
CA PHE A 8 -5.44 -11.29 4.63
C PHE A 8 -4.72 -10.09 5.26
N VAL A 9 -4.21 -9.14 4.47
CA VAL A 9 -3.56 -7.93 5.03
C VAL A 9 -4.56 -7.05 5.80
N LEU A 10 -5.85 -7.11 5.47
CA LEU A 10 -6.88 -6.36 6.19
C LEU A 10 -7.09 -6.92 7.59
N ASP A 11 -7.06 -8.25 7.72
CA ASP A 11 -7.19 -8.93 9.00
C ASP A 11 -6.01 -8.57 9.92
N HIS A 12 -4.79 -8.50 9.35
CA HIS A 12 -3.60 -8.09 10.09
C HIS A 12 -3.64 -6.61 10.52
N LEU A 13 -4.23 -5.76 9.69
CA LEU A 13 -4.33 -4.33 9.96
C LEU A 13 -5.59 -3.94 10.72
N GLU A 14 -6.46 -4.88 11.12
CA GLU A 14 -7.77 -4.62 11.74
C GLU A 14 -7.68 -3.64 12.92
N SER A 15 -6.61 -3.75 13.73
CA SER A 15 -6.33 -2.86 14.87
C SER A 15 -6.26 -1.37 14.50
N LEU A 16 -5.90 -1.03 13.26
CA LEU A 16 -5.83 0.34 12.76
C LEU A 16 -7.14 0.84 12.14
N SER A 17 -8.20 0.03 12.18
CA SER A 17 -9.48 0.30 11.52
C SER A 17 -9.29 0.71 10.04
N PRO A 18 -8.67 -0.15 9.21
CA PRO A 18 -8.29 0.19 7.86
C PRO A 18 -9.53 0.38 6.99
N THR A 19 -9.51 1.40 6.15
CA THR A 19 -10.55 1.64 5.16
C THR A 19 -10.05 1.28 3.77
N VAL A 20 -10.85 0.48 3.06
CA VAL A 20 -10.53 0.05 1.69
C VAL A 20 -11.27 0.93 0.69
N LYS A 21 -10.52 1.53 -0.22
CA LYS A 21 -11.05 2.34 -1.32
C LYS A 21 -10.67 1.72 -2.66
N ALA A 22 -11.68 1.34 -3.43
CA ALA A 22 -11.47 0.90 -4.81
C ALA A 22 -11.07 2.09 -5.68
N LEU A 23 -9.91 2.00 -6.32
CA LEU A 23 -9.33 2.99 -7.23
C LEU A 23 -9.00 2.31 -8.55
N PHE A 24 -9.87 2.47 -9.55
CA PHE A 24 -9.68 1.99 -10.92
C PHE A 24 -9.17 0.53 -10.97
N GLY A 25 -9.79 -0.37 -10.20
CA GLY A 25 -9.45 -1.80 -10.15
C GLY A 25 -8.23 -2.18 -9.30
N THR A 26 -7.72 -1.26 -8.49
CA THR A 26 -6.83 -1.52 -7.36
C THR A 26 -7.60 -1.22 -6.07
N HIS A 27 -7.33 -1.93 -4.98
CA HIS A 27 -7.94 -1.69 -3.67
C HIS A 27 -6.91 -1.03 -2.76
N ALA A 28 -7.02 0.29 -2.58
CA ALA A 28 -6.15 1.04 -1.70
C ALA A 28 -6.59 0.92 -0.23
N ILE A 29 -5.64 0.64 0.65
CA ILE A 29 -5.83 0.53 2.09
C ILE A 29 -5.33 1.81 2.75
N TYR A 30 -6.25 2.44 3.48
CA TYR A 30 -6.01 3.65 4.23
C TYR A 30 -6.15 3.35 5.72
N ALA A 31 -5.29 3.96 6.54
CA ALA A 31 -5.57 4.11 7.97
C ALA A 31 -5.41 5.60 8.32
N GLY A 32 -6.46 6.18 8.90
CA GLY A 32 -6.56 7.63 9.07
C GLY A 32 -6.51 8.39 7.73
N ASN A 33 -5.52 9.28 7.57
CA ASN A 33 -5.33 10.11 6.37
C ASN A 33 -4.18 9.64 5.45
N LYS A 34 -3.53 8.53 5.78
CA LYS A 34 -2.41 7.95 5.02
C LYS A 34 -2.89 6.76 4.20
N ILE A 35 -2.30 6.58 3.02
CA ILE A 35 -2.43 5.36 2.23
C ILE A 35 -1.17 4.51 2.43
N TYR A 36 -1.38 3.28 2.91
CA TYR A 36 -0.28 2.38 3.26
C TYR A 36 -0.04 1.35 2.17
N LEU A 37 -1.11 0.64 1.78
CA LEU A 37 -1.01 -0.46 0.83
C LEU A 37 -2.01 -0.28 -0.32
N ALA A 38 -1.77 -0.88 -1.47
CA ALA A 38 -2.75 -1.00 -2.53
C ALA A 38 -2.70 -2.40 -3.16
N LEU A 39 -3.83 -3.11 -3.11
CA LEU A 39 -3.94 -4.50 -3.56
C LEU A 39 -4.40 -4.53 -5.01
N ARG A 40 -3.59 -5.10 -5.89
CA ARG A 40 -3.86 -5.14 -7.32
C ARG A 40 -3.75 -6.56 -7.86
N LEU A 41 -4.79 -6.98 -8.57
CA LEU A 41 -4.78 -8.22 -9.33
C LEU A 41 -5.58 -8.02 -10.62
N LYS A 42 -4.89 -8.02 -11.77
CA LYS A 42 -5.49 -7.81 -13.11
C LYS A 42 -4.73 -8.55 -14.19
N ASP A 43 -5.43 -8.90 -15.27
CA ASP A 43 -4.81 -9.43 -16.50
C ASP A 43 -3.95 -8.38 -17.24
N LYS A 44 -4.33 -7.10 -17.15
CA LYS A 44 -3.60 -6.02 -17.80
C LYS A 44 -2.40 -5.62 -16.95
N TYR A 45 -1.19 -5.74 -17.50
CA TYR A 45 0.08 -5.53 -16.80
C TYR A 45 0.23 -6.42 -15.57
N PRO A 46 0.39 -7.74 -15.77
CA PRO A 46 0.52 -8.67 -14.66
C PRO A 46 1.84 -8.49 -13.90
N GLU A 47 2.84 -7.83 -14.50
CA GLU A 47 4.11 -7.55 -13.82
C GLU A 47 3.96 -6.60 -12.61
N ASP A 48 2.86 -5.86 -12.53
CA ASP A 48 2.54 -4.98 -11.39
C ASP A 48 1.45 -5.57 -10.48
N ASN A 49 1.15 -6.87 -10.58
CA ASN A 49 0.23 -7.55 -9.66
C ASN A 49 0.90 -7.85 -8.32
N GLY A 50 0.09 -7.75 -7.27
CA GLY A 50 0.54 -7.92 -5.88
C GLY A 50 0.13 -6.75 -5.00
N ILE A 51 0.99 -6.45 -4.02
CA ILE A 51 0.75 -5.44 -3.00
C ILE A 51 1.68 -4.27 -3.25
N TRP A 52 1.10 -3.08 -3.42
CA TRP A 52 1.88 -1.87 -3.57
C TRP A 52 2.03 -1.19 -2.22
N VAL A 53 3.26 -0.91 -1.83
CA VAL A 53 3.62 -0.23 -0.59
C VAL A 53 3.80 1.25 -0.87
N GLY A 54 3.00 2.08 -0.23
CA GLY A 54 3.11 3.53 -0.31
C GLY A 54 4.31 4.00 0.50
N THR A 55 5.35 4.48 -0.17
CA THR A 55 6.57 4.97 0.49
C THR A 55 7.20 6.11 -0.32
N GLU A 56 8.06 6.92 0.30
CA GLU A 56 8.77 7.98 -0.41
C GLU A 56 10.09 7.47 -1.00
N VAL A 57 10.51 8.05 -2.14
CA VAL A 57 11.75 7.68 -2.85
C VAL A 57 12.97 7.68 -1.93
N ALA A 58 12.98 8.56 -0.92
CA ALA A 58 14.06 8.65 0.07
C ALA A 58 14.21 7.37 0.91
N HIS A 59 13.11 6.67 1.18
CA HIS A 59 13.10 5.45 2.01
C HIS A 59 13.22 4.16 1.18
N HIS A 60 13.18 4.25 -0.16
CA HIS A 60 13.27 3.07 -1.03
C HIS A 60 14.55 2.26 -0.80
N ALA A 61 15.68 2.93 -0.61
CA ALA A 61 16.96 2.24 -0.40
C ALA A 61 16.95 1.43 0.90
N SER A 62 16.46 2.04 1.99
CA SER A 62 16.36 1.37 3.29
C SER A 62 15.34 0.24 3.29
N LEU A 63 14.15 0.46 2.72
CA LEU A 63 13.11 -0.58 2.64
C LEU A 63 13.53 -1.75 1.76
N ARG A 64 14.25 -1.51 0.66
CA ARG A 64 14.74 -2.60 -0.20
C ARG A 64 15.91 -3.36 0.39
N ALA A 65 16.69 -2.73 1.27
CA ALA A 65 17.74 -3.42 2.02
C ALA A 65 17.14 -4.37 3.07
N GLU A 66 15.99 -3.99 3.65
CA GLU A 66 15.25 -4.81 4.63
C GLU A 66 14.37 -5.87 3.95
N PHE A 67 13.73 -5.50 2.84
CA PHE A 67 12.83 -6.35 2.05
C PHE A 67 13.31 -6.42 0.59
N PRO A 68 14.20 -7.36 0.24
CA PRO A 68 14.73 -7.49 -1.10
C PRO A 68 13.66 -7.86 -2.15
N ALA A 69 12.53 -8.43 -1.73
CA ALA A 69 11.37 -8.70 -2.59
C ALA A 69 10.65 -7.44 -3.10
N LEU A 70 10.89 -6.28 -2.45
CA LEU A 70 10.32 -5.02 -2.89
C LEU A 70 11.04 -4.49 -4.14
N THR A 71 10.28 -4.35 -5.21
CA THR A 71 10.75 -3.83 -6.50
C THR A 71 10.03 -2.53 -6.83
N PRO A 72 10.60 -1.61 -7.62
CA PRO A 72 9.84 -0.49 -8.15
C PRO A 72 8.76 -0.98 -9.13
N LEU A 73 7.65 -0.24 -9.24
CA LEU A 73 6.63 -0.51 -10.27
C LEU A 73 7.24 -0.41 -11.68
N ASN A 74 6.89 -1.35 -12.56
CA ASN A 74 7.44 -1.46 -13.90
C ASN A 74 6.59 -0.71 -14.93
N SER A 75 5.27 -0.92 -14.94
CA SER A 75 4.38 -0.32 -15.95
C SER A 75 3.94 1.08 -15.55
N ILE A 76 3.80 1.32 -14.25
CA ILE A 76 3.27 2.57 -13.70
C ILE A 76 4.44 3.39 -13.15
N GLY A 77 4.80 4.47 -13.87
CA GLY A 77 5.94 5.35 -13.56
C GLY A 77 5.82 6.19 -12.27
N ILE A 78 5.08 5.72 -11.27
CA ILE A 78 4.92 6.37 -9.99
C ILE A 78 6.02 5.89 -9.04
N LYS A 79 7.06 6.71 -8.89
CA LYS A 79 8.22 6.41 -8.03
C LYS A 79 7.93 6.42 -6.52
N LYS A 80 6.68 6.65 -6.09
CA LYS A 80 6.28 6.69 -4.66
C LYS A 80 5.67 5.36 -4.17
N TRP A 81 5.85 4.31 -4.96
CA TRP A 81 5.31 3.00 -4.66
C TRP A 81 6.39 1.96 -4.93
N LEU A 82 6.49 1.02 -3.99
CA LEU A 82 7.18 -0.23 -4.20
C LEU A 82 6.14 -1.33 -4.41
N LEU A 83 6.49 -2.32 -5.19
CA LEU A 83 5.71 -3.50 -5.53
C LEU A 83 6.30 -4.69 -4.79
N LEU A 84 5.46 -5.34 -4.01
CA LEU A 84 5.63 -6.72 -3.61
C LEU A 84 4.84 -7.58 -4.60
N SER A 85 5.55 -8.28 -5.49
CA SER A 85 4.91 -9.08 -6.54
C SER A 85 4.21 -10.30 -5.96
N ASP A 86 3.00 -10.61 -6.43
CA ASP A 86 2.28 -11.83 -6.03
C ASP A 86 2.98 -13.12 -6.45
N GLN A 87 3.97 -13.03 -7.34
CA GLN A 87 4.80 -14.13 -7.79
C GLN A 87 6.08 -14.31 -6.95
N ALA A 88 6.29 -13.48 -5.93
CA ALA A 88 7.42 -13.63 -5.02
C ALA A 88 7.22 -14.86 -4.11
N GLU A 89 8.27 -15.68 -3.93
CA GLU A 89 8.20 -16.87 -3.07
C GLU A 89 7.94 -16.51 -1.60
N ASP A 90 8.44 -15.35 -1.17
CA ASP A 90 8.30 -14.77 0.16
C ASP A 90 7.14 -13.76 0.24
N PHE A 91 6.21 -13.77 -0.72
CA PHE A 91 5.11 -12.80 -0.81
C PHE A 91 4.31 -12.65 0.49
N GLU A 92 3.80 -13.76 1.04
CA GLU A 92 2.96 -13.70 2.24
C GLU A 92 3.77 -13.29 3.48
N GLU A 93 5.02 -13.75 3.59
CA GLU A 93 5.92 -13.43 4.70
C GLU A 93 6.28 -11.94 4.70
N VAL A 94 6.69 -11.40 3.56
CA VAL A 94 7.00 -9.97 3.42
C VAL A 94 5.74 -9.13 3.61
N ALA A 95 4.58 -9.57 3.11
CA ALA A 95 3.31 -8.87 3.34
C ALA A 95 2.96 -8.80 4.83
N TYR A 96 3.19 -9.87 5.58
CA TYR A 96 3.03 -9.90 7.04
C TYR A 96 3.99 -8.93 7.74
N GLN A 97 5.28 -8.94 7.39
CA GLN A 97 6.27 -8.02 7.94
C GLN A 97 5.91 -6.55 7.67
N LEU A 98 5.44 -6.24 6.46
CA LEU A 98 4.95 -4.90 6.12
C LEU A 98 3.76 -4.50 7.01
N CYS A 99 2.84 -5.41 7.29
CA CYS A 99 1.73 -5.14 8.20
C CYS A 99 2.24 -4.83 9.62
N LEU A 100 3.25 -5.56 10.11
CA LEU A 100 3.89 -5.27 11.40
C LEU A 100 4.56 -3.89 11.43
N CYS A 101 5.27 -3.50 10.37
CA CYS A 101 5.85 -2.16 10.26
C CYS A 101 4.76 -1.07 10.30
N ILE A 102 3.63 -1.28 9.61
CA ILE A 102 2.50 -0.36 9.62
C ILE A 102 1.88 -0.26 11.03
N LEU A 103 1.70 -1.40 11.72
CA LEU A 103 1.21 -1.44 13.10
C LEU A 103 2.17 -0.76 14.08
N GLY A 104 3.48 -0.83 13.81
CA GLY A 104 4.53 -0.13 14.55
C GLY A 104 4.67 1.36 14.20
N GLU A 105 3.76 1.92 13.39
CA GLU A 105 3.79 3.31 12.92
C GLU A 105 5.09 3.69 12.19
N ASP A 106 5.69 2.75 11.46
CA ASP A 106 6.94 2.97 10.72
C ASP A 106 6.80 4.14 9.73
N GLU A 107 7.60 5.19 9.95
CA GLU A 107 7.56 6.43 9.17
C GLU A 107 7.93 6.24 7.69
N ARG A 108 8.64 5.15 7.36
CA ARG A 108 9.03 4.82 5.99
C ARG A 108 7.84 4.35 5.16
N ILE A 109 6.76 3.88 5.80
CA ILE A 109 5.59 3.30 5.16
C ILE A 109 4.35 4.16 5.43
N GLY A 110 3.58 4.42 4.39
CA GLY A 110 2.41 5.27 4.46
C GLY A 110 2.70 6.64 3.90
N VAL A 111 2.11 6.93 2.73
CA VAL A 111 2.18 8.26 2.14
C VAL A 111 0.88 8.99 2.41
N VAL A 112 0.96 10.27 2.78
CA VAL A 112 -0.24 11.11 2.77
C VAL A 112 -0.50 11.42 1.29
N PRO A 113 -1.61 10.95 0.69
CA PRO A 113 -1.94 11.34 -0.67
C PRO A 113 -2.02 12.87 -0.67
N LYS A 114 -1.33 13.54 -1.59
CA LYS A 114 -1.46 15.00 -1.74
C LYS A 114 -2.94 15.31 -1.83
N ALA A 115 -3.48 15.93 -0.79
CA ALA A 115 -4.88 16.32 -0.78
C ALA A 115 -5.10 17.21 -2.00
N ARG A 116 -6.08 16.88 -2.84
CA ARG A 116 -6.73 17.94 -3.62
C ARG A 116 -7.17 18.96 -2.58
N LYS A 117 -6.61 20.18 -2.61
CA LYS A 117 -7.09 21.32 -1.82
C LYS A 117 -8.60 21.39 -2.01
N GLY A 118 -9.34 20.89 -1.03
CA GLY A 118 -10.75 20.60 -1.14
C GLY A 118 -11.40 20.86 0.20
N ARG A 119 -11.52 22.16 0.50
CA ARG A 119 -12.32 22.79 1.56
C ARG A 119 -12.20 22.17 2.96
N SER A 120 -11.44 22.86 3.79
CA SER A 120 -11.76 23.01 5.21
C SER A 120 -13.26 23.21 5.35
N SER A 121 -13.97 22.22 5.88
CA SER A 121 -15.28 22.46 6.48
C SER A 121 -15.02 23.28 7.73
N ILE A 122 -15.09 24.60 7.55
CA ILE A 122 -15.18 25.56 8.64
C ILE A 122 -16.38 25.13 9.47
N THR A 123 -16.12 24.65 10.68
CA THR A 123 -17.07 24.61 11.78
C THR A 123 -17.70 25.99 11.89
N ARG A 124 -19.01 26.10 11.62
CA ARG A 124 -19.79 27.23 12.11
C ARG A 124 -20.67 26.73 13.26
N LYS A 125 -20.49 27.44 14.38
CA LYS A 125 -21.36 27.49 15.56
C LYS A 125 -22.82 27.63 15.17
#